data_AF-A0A1H0GAZ2-F1
#
_entry.id   AF-A0A1H0GAZ2-F1
#
_cell.length_a   1.000
_cell.length_b   1.000
_cell.length_c   1.000
_cell.angle_alpha   90.00
_cell.angle_beta   90.00
_cell.angle_gamma   90.00
#
_symmetry.space_group_name_H-M   'P 1'
#
loop_
_entity.id
_entity.type
_entity.pdbx_description
1 polymer ?
#
loop_
_entity_poly.entity_id
_entity_poly.type
_entity_poly.pdbx_seq_one_letter_code
_entity_poly.pdbx_strand_id
1 'polypeptide(L)'
;MSEPQLSIRSAKAKELAHALARRTGMPMSKLVERALERYDNELRQQSARAPIDVLSDLMAEGRHAVPAGTTSAHDDFYDENGLPR
;
A
#
# COMPACT_ATOMS: atom_id res chain seq x y z
N MET A 1 -37.26 2.84 0.31
CA MET A 1 -36.50 3.52 1.38
C MET A 1 -35.53 4.48 0.72
N SER A 2 -35.58 5.77 1.04
CA SER A 2 -34.66 6.75 0.45
C SER A 2 -33.25 6.53 0.97
N GLU A 3 -32.25 6.74 0.13
CA GLU A 3 -30.84 6.62 0.52
C GLU A 3 -30.50 7.62 1.63
N PRO A 4 -29.75 7.22 2.68
CA PRO A 4 -29.40 8.11 3.78
C PRO A 4 -28.52 9.27 3.28
N GLN A 5 -28.91 10.51 3.61
CA GLN A 5 -28.15 11.71 3.22
C GLN A 5 -27.01 12.01 4.21
N LEU A 6 -25.89 12.49 3.68
CA LEU A 6 -24.74 12.92 4.47
C LEU A 6 -25.08 14.15 5.33
N SER A 7 -24.92 14.02 6.65
CA SER A 7 -25.10 15.13 7.61
C SER A 7 -23.78 15.51 8.28
N ILE A 8 -23.30 16.73 8.06
CA ILE A 8 -22.09 17.27 8.67
C ILE A 8 -22.47 18.28 9.76
N ARG A 9 -22.27 17.92 11.03
CA ARG A 9 -22.60 18.79 12.18
C ARG A 9 -21.47 19.73 12.59
N SER A 10 -20.22 19.35 12.30
CA SER A 10 -19.05 20.18 12.62
C SER A 10 -18.95 21.35 11.64
N ALA A 11 -18.92 22.59 12.17
CA ALA A 11 -18.77 23.80 11.37
C ALA A 11 -17.47 23.78 10.54
N LYS A 12 -16.35 23.43 11.17
CA LYS A 12 -15.05 23.30 10.51
C LYS A 12 -15.07 22.29 9.36
N ALA A 13 -15.69 21.12 9.58
CA ALA A 13 -15.79 20.10 8.54
C ALA A 13 -16.65 20.57 7.37
N LYS A 14 -17.75 21.29 7.66
CA LYS A 14 -18.64 21.87 6.64
C LYS A 14 -17.92 22.92 5.79
N GLU A 15 -17.16 23.82 6.41
CA GLU A 15 -16.37 24.83 5.70
C GLU A 15 -15.32 24.20 4.77
N LEU A 16 -14.58 23.20 5.28
CA LEU A 16 -13.58 22.48 4.49
C LEU A 16 -14.21 21.77 3.29
N ALA A 17 -15.29 21.02 3.51
CA ALA A 17 -15.98 20.31 2.44
C ALA A 17 -16.55 21.29 1.40
N HIS A 18 -17.08 22.45 1.82
CA HIS A 18 -17.52 23.49 0.88
C HIS A 18 -16.39 24.10 0.07
N ALA A 19 -15.25 24.38 0.70
CA ALA A 19 -14.08 24.93 0.01
C ALA A 19 -13.54 23.92 -1.03
N LEU A 20 -13.48 22.64 -0.68
CA LEU A 20 -13.03 21.58 -1.57
C LEU A 20 -14.03 21.31 -2.71
N ALA A 21 -15.33 21.30 -2.42
CA ALA A 21 -16.38 21.13 -3.43
C ALA A 21 -16.32 22.25 -4.49
N ARG A 22 -16.15 23.51 -4.05
CA ARG A 22 -15.98 24.65 -4.97
C ARG A 22 -14.75 24.53 -5.86
N ARG A 23 -13.63 24.05 -5.31
CA ARG A 23 -12.37 23.89 -6.06
C ARG A 23 -12.40 22.73 -7.06
N THR A 24 -13.12 21.67 -6.73
CA THR A 24 -13.15 20.43 -7.53
C THR A 24 -14.35 20.34 -8.46
N GLY A 25 -15.38 21.18 -8.27
CA GLY A 25 -16.65 21.07 -8.97
C GLY A 25 -17.48 19.85 -8.57
N MET A 26 -17.06 19.10 -7.54
CA MET A 26 -17.73 17.88 -7.11
C MET A 26 -18.84 18.17 -6.11
N PRO A 27 -19.99 17.46 -6.14
CA PRO A 27 -20.99 17.57 -5.10
C PRO A 27 -20.42 17.13 -3.74
N MET A 28 -20.86 17.82 -2.68
CA MET A 28 -20.33 17.68 -1.32
C MET A 28 -20.34 16.23 -0.82
N SER A 29 -21.42 15.48 -1.08
CA SER A 29 -21.55 14.07 -0.70
C SER A 29 -20.46 13.22 -1.35
N LYS A 30 -20.33 13.29 -2.69
CA LYS A 30 -19.33 12.53 -3.44
C LYS A 30 -17.90 12.89 -3.06
N LEU A 31 -17.66 14.16 -2.74
CA LEU A 31 -16.35 14.61 -2.28
C LEU A 31 -15.98 13.98 -0.95
N VAL A 32 -16.92 13.95 0.00
CA VAL A 32 -16.69 13.37 1.32
C VAL A 32 -16.57 11.86 1.24
N GLU A 33 -17.42 11.18 0.47
CA GLU A 33 -17.30 9.75 0.18
C GLU A 33 -15.91 9.40 -0.36
N ARG A 34 -15.47 10.09 -1.42
CA ARG A 34 -14.15 9.86 -2.03
C ARG A 34 -12.99 10.16 -1.07
N ALA A 35 -13.12 11.18 -0.22
CA ALA A 35 -12.11 11.50 0.78
C ALA A 35 -12.00 10.41 1.85
N LEU A 36 -13.14 9.88 2.31
CA LEU A 36 -13.18 8.80 3.28
C LEU A 36 -12.67 7.48 2.69
N GLU A 37 -13.05 7.14 1.45
CA GLU A 37 -12.52 5.97 0.74
C GLU A 37 -11.00 6.03 0.60
N ARG A 38 -10.47 7.20 0.23
CA ARG A 38 -9.03 7.41 0.14
C ARG A 38 -8.35 7.19 1.50
N TYR A 39 -8.89 7.78 2.56
CA TYR A 39 -8.34 7.65 3.91
C TYR A 39 -8.39 6.20 4.41
N ASP A 40 -9.48 5.48 4.15
CA ASP A 40 -9.62 4.05 4.48
C ASP A 40 -8.57 3.22 3.74
N ASN A 41 -8.37 3.46 2.44
CA ASN A 41 -7.35 2.77 1.65
C ASN A 41 -5.92 3.05 2.16
N GLU A 42 -5.61 4.30 2.52
CA GLU A 42 -4.32 4.68 3.11
C GLU A 42 -4.10 3.93 4.44
N LEU A 43 -5.10 3.85 5.32
CA LEU A 43 -5.02 3.09 6.56
C LEU A 43 -4.86 1.58 6.32
N ARG A 44 -5.62 1.01 5.38
CA ARG A 44 -5.50 -0.40 5.00
C ARG A 44 -4.09 -0.71 4.51
N GLN A 45 -3.53 0.11 3.62
CA GLN A 45 -2.17 -0.10 3.11
C GLN A 45 -1.11 0.00 4.22
N GLN A 46 -1.27 0.95 5.15
CA GLN A 46 -0.39 1.04 6.32
C GLN A 46 -0.48 -0.19 7.22
N SER A 47 -1.69 -0.72 7.44
CA SER A 47 -1.91 -1.93 8.24
C SER A 47 -1.56 -3.23 7.51
N ALA A 48 -1.62 -3.22 6.18
CA ALA A 48 -1.42 -4.39 5.33
C ALA A 48 0.06 -4.63 5.02
N ARG A 49 0.97 -3.72 5.37
CA ARG A 49 2.41 -3.98 5.36
C ARG A 49 2.74 -4.97 6.47
N ALA A 50 2.55 -6.24 6.18
CA ALA A 50 3.02 -7.32 7.00
C ALA A 50 4.56 -7.38 6.93
N PRO A 51 5.24 -7.95 7.94
CA PRO A 51 6.69 -8.11 7.92
C PRO A 51 7.20 -8.81 6.64
N ILE A 52 6.38 -9.67 6.03
CA ILE A 52 6.71 -10.36 4.78
C ILE A 52 6.78 -9.42 3.57
N ASP A 53 6.03 -8.32 3.55
CA ASP A 53 6.06 -7.37 2.44
C ASP A 53 7.37 -6.59 2.45
N VAL A 54 7.81 -6.17 3.64
CA VAL A 54 9.11 -5.51 3.83
C VAL A 54 10.26 -6.44 3.44
N LEU A 55 10.17 -7.71 3.85
CA LEU A 55 11.16 -8.72 3.46
C LEU A 55 11.15 -8.94 1.94
N SER A 56 9.99 -8.98 1.31
CA SER A 56 9.84 -9.17 -0.14
C SER A 56 10.41 -8.00 -0.94
N ASP A 57 10.17 -6.76 -0.50
CA ASP A 57 10.77 -5.55 -1.08
C ASP A 57 12.30 -5.61 -1.00
N LEU A 58 12.85 -6.00 0.17
CA LEU A 58 14.30 -6.16 0.36
C LEU A 58 14.88 -7.26 -0.54
N MET A 59 14.20 -8.41 -0.68
CA MET A 59 14.62 -9.48 -1.57
C MET A 59 14.56 -9.06 -3.05
N ALA A 60 13.59 -8.24 -3.45
CA ALA A 60 13.48 -7.71 -4.80
C ALA A 60 14.63 -6.75 -5.11
N GLU A 61 14.92 -5.81 -4.20
CA GLU A 61 16.06 -4.90 -4.32
C GLU A 61 17.39 -5.67 -4.40
N GLY A 62 17.59 -6.64 -3.51
CA GLY A 62 18.81 -7.46 -3.49
C GLY A 62 19.05 -8.22 -4.80
N ARG A 63 17.99 -8.68 -5.48
CA ARG A 63 18.10 -9.37 -6.78
C ARG A 63 18.64 -8.48 -7.89
N HIS A 64 18.44 -7.16 -7.84
CA HIS A 64 19.00 -6.25 -8.85
C HIS A 64 20.53 -6.16 -8.79
N ALA A 65 21.12 -6.41 -7.62
CA ALA A 65 22.57 -6.35 -7.42
C ALA A 65 23.29 -7.67 -7.74
N VAL A 66 22.54 -8.76 -8.01
CA VAL A 66 23.12 -10.07 -8.30
C VAL A 66 23.55 -10.14 -9.78
N PRO A 67 24.83 -10.40 -10.09
CA PRO A 67 25.28 -10.56 -11.46
C PRO A 67 24.54 -11.68 -12.21
N ALA A 68 24.35 -11.50 -13.52
CA ALA A 68 23.78 -12.54 -14.35
C ALA A 68 24.65 -13.81 -14.33
N GLY A 69 24.03 -14.97 -14.10
CA GLY A 69 24.73 -16.25 -13.99
C GLY A 69 25.23 -16.59 -12.59
N THR A 70 25.03 -15.73 -11.59
CA THR A 70 25.24 -16.12 -10.19
C THR A 70 24.27 -17.24 -9.82
N THR A 71 24.84 -18.39 -9.46
CA THR A 71 24.12 -19.59 -9.03
C THR A 71 24.52 -19.95 -7.62
N SER A 72 23.60 -20.59 -6.89
CA SER A 72 23.88 -21.23 -5.59
C SER A 72 24.42 -22.65 -5.78
N ALA A 73 25.10 -22.91 -6.90
CA ALA A 73 25.78 -24.18 -7.14
C ALA A 73 27.03 -24.20 -6.26
N HIS A 74 27.04 -25.10 -5.28
CA HIS A 74 28.15 -25.30 -4.35
C HIS A 74 28.77 -26.69 -4.52
N ASP A 75 28.57 -27.31 -5.68
CA ASP A 75 29.03 -28.67 -5.98
C ASP A 75 30.55 -28.81 -5.81
N ASP A 76 31.29 -27.72 -5.92
CA ASP A 76 32.73 -27.65 -5.66
C ASP A 76 33.11 -27.89 -4.18
N PHE A 77 32.19 -27.60 -3.25
CA PHE A 77 32.39 -27.72 -1.81
C PHE A 77 31.97 -29.08 -1.25
N TYR A 78 31.22 -29.88 -2.00
CA TYR A 78 30.68 -31.16 -1.55
C TYR A 78 31.19 -32.32 -2.40
N ASP A 79 31.26 -33.52 -1.81
CA ASP A 79 31.53 -34.76 -2.53
C ASP A 79 30.25 -35.31 -3.18
N GLU A 80 30.37 -36.45 -3.87
CA GLU A 80 29.22 -37.12 -4.52
C GLU A 80 28.15 -37.61 -3.54
N ASN A 81 28.45 -37.65 -2.24
CA ASN A 81 27.53 -38.00 -1.16
C ASN A 81 26.94 -36.76 -0.46
N GLY A 82 27.30 -35.54 -0.91
CA GLY A 82 26.85 -34.29 -0.31
C GLY A 82 27.58 -33.90 0.98
N LEU A 83 28.74 -34.50 1.27
CA LEU A 83 29.58 -34.17 2.43
C LEU A 83 30.63 -33.11 2.06
N PRO A 84 30.96 -32.17 2.96
CA PRO A 84 32.02 -31.20 2.71
C PRO A 84 33.35 -31.90 2.38
N ARG A 85 34.04 -31.43 1.34
CA ARG A 85 35.38 -31.90 0.98
C ARG A 85 36.46 -31.44 1.95
#